data_AF-A0A0B1SCF5-F1
#
_entry.id   AF-A0A0B1SCF5-F1
#
_cell.length_a   1.000
_cell.length_b   1.000
_cell.length_c   1.000
_cell.angle_alpha   90.00
_cell.angle_beta   90.00
_cell.angle_gamma   90.00
#
_symmetry.space_group_name_H-M   'P 1'
#
loop_
_entity.id
_entity.type
_entity.pdbx_description
1 polymer ?
#
loop_
_entity_poly.entity_id
_entity_poly.type
_entity_poly.pdbx_seq_one_letter_code
_entity_poly.pdbx_strand_id
1 'polypeptide(L)'
;VVIPNGSIDPWHALGKYSSNDPSVVYHLINGYLNLGTAHCADMYPAREQDPPDLVATRKLIEENIEKWLNSAQAASTSTSRTDTASGQPSSTSKSTLRTSPGKSKRSLPLIQT
;
A
#
# COMPACT_ATOMS: atom_id res chain seq x y z
N VAL A 1 5.32 1.11 -2.62
CA VAL A 1 6.17 2.30 -2.37
C VAL A 1 5.37 3.35 -1.60
N VAL A 2 6.02 4.12 -0.73
CA VAL A 2 5.40 5.28 -0.04
C VAL A 2 6.08 6.56 -0.57
N ILE A 3 5.30 7.59 -0.89
CA ILE A 3 5.75 8.85 -1.50
C ILE A 3 5.24 10.04 -0.64
N PRO A 4 5.95 10.38 0.46
CA PRO A 4 5.62 11.54 1.27
C PRO A 4 6.10 12.83 0.59
N ASN A 5 5.33 13.91 0.75
CA ASN A 5 5.68 15.24 0.26
C ASN A 5 5.37 16.28 1.33
N GLY A 6 6.25 17.26 1.54
CA GLY A 6 5.97 18.40 2.41
C GLY A 6 5.18 19.49 1.68
N SER A 7 4.13 20.05 2.29
CA SER A 7 3.27 21.03 1.60
C SER A 7 3.90 22.40 1.34
N ILE A 8 5.04 22.72 1.98
CA ILE A 8 5.81 23.95 1.72
C ILE A 8 7.14 23.66 1.01
N ASP A 9 7.39 22.41 0.64
CA ASP A 9 8.51 22.05 -0.22
C ASP A 9 8.18 22.45 -1.68
N PRO A 10 8.98 23.32 -2.34
CA PRO A 10 8.71 23.67 -3.74
C PRO A 10 8.72 22.46 -4.68
N TRP A 11 9.42 21.37 -4.31
CA TRP A 11 9.47 20.16 -5.12
C TRP A 11 8.21 19.31 -5.03
N HIS A 12 7.33 19.56 -4.05
CA HIS A 12 6.07 18.84 -3.93
C HIS A 12 5.21 18.98 -5.20
N ALA A 13 5.36 20.08 -5.96
CA ALA A 13 4.65 20.30 -7.23
C ALA A 13 4.94 19.21 -8.28
N LEU A 14 6.09 18.52 -8.17
CA LEU A 14 6.49 17.40 -9.02
C LEU A 14 6.14 16.03 -8.43
N GLY A 15 5.49 16.01 -7.26
CA GLY A 15 5.15 14.81 -6.50
C GLY A 15 3.99 14.00 -7.09
N LYS A 16 3.67 12.89 -6.43
CA LYS A 16 2.57 11.99 -6.79
C LYS A 16 1.38 12.23 -5.86
N TYR A 17 0.19 12.42 -6.42
CA TYR A 17 -1.05 12.68 -5.67
C TYR A 17 -2.24 11.81 -6.08
N SER A 18 -1.98 10.76 -6.84
CA SER A 18 -3.01 9.81 -7.29
C SER A 18 -2.36 8.50 -7.67
N SER A 19 -3.04 7.38 -7.48
CA SER A 19 -2.65 6.08 -7.99
C SER A 19 -3.87 5.17 -8.08
N ASN A 20 -3.90 4.29 -9.08
CA ASN A 20 -4.82 3.16 -9.14
C ASN A 20 -4.20 1.86 -8.59
N ASP A 21 -2.89 1.86 -8.37
CA ASP A 21 -2.17 0.76 -7.71
C ASP A 21 -2.23 0.94 -6.19
N PRO A 22 -2.87 0.01 -5.44
CA PRO A 22 -3.00 0.10 -3.99
C PRO A 22 -1.67 -0.04 -3.24
N SER A 23 -0.60 -0.52 -3.91
CA SER A 23 0.74 -0.60 -3.34
C SER A 23 1.52 0.73 -3.42
N VAL A 24 0.98 1.72 -4.13
CA VAL A 24 1.52 3.08 -4.21
C VAL A 24 0.75 3.98 -3.26
N VAL A 25 1.40 4.29 -2.14
CA VAL A 25 0.86 5.18 -1.11
C VAL A 25 1.51 6.56 -1.29
N TYR A 26 0.71 7.61 -1.35
CA TYR A 26 1.18 8.99 -1.39
C TYR A 26 0.58 9.77 -0.23
N HIS A 27 1.33 10.73 0.32
CA HIS A 27 0.83 11.59 1.40
C HIS A 27 1.39 13.00 1.28
N LEU A 28 0.52 14.01 1.40
CA LEU A 28 0.92 15.41 1.48
C LEU A 28 0.87 15.85 2.95
N ILE A 29 2.03 16.17 3.51
CA ILE A 29 2.19 16.57 4.90
C ILE A 29 1.88 18.06 5.04
N ASN A 30 0.64 18.36 5.40
CA ASN A 30 0.11 19.72 5.59
C ASN A 30 0.40 20.28 6.99
N GLY A 31 0.79 19.42 7.94
CA GLY A 31 1.14 19.78 9.31
C GLY A 31 -0.06 20.16 10.18
N TYR A 32 0.08 21.13 11.09
CA TYR A 32 -1.00 21.58 12.00
C TYR A 32 -1.28 23.08 11.81
N LEU A 33 -2.56 23.45 11.72
CA LEU A 33 -3.01 24.84 11.53
C LEU A 33 -2.31 25.58 10.37
N ASN A 34 -2.18 24.92 9.21
CA ASN A 34 -1.55 25.43 7.98
C ASN A 34 -0.02 25.64 8.04
N LEU A 35 0.66 25.08 9.05
CA LEU A 35 2.12 25.01 9.08
C LEU A 35 2.57 23.70 8.46
N GLY A 36 2.80 23.73 7.15
CA GLY A 36 3.32 22.60 6.37
C GLY A 36 4.72 22.14 6.76
N THR A 37 5.23 21.13 6.06
CA THR A 37 6.60 20.65 6.24
C THR A 37 7.46 20.89 4.99
N ALA A 38 8.76 21.07 5.22
CA ALA A 38 9.75 21.27 4.16
C ALA A 38 10.23 19.95 3.55
N HIS A 39 11.17 20.04 2.62
CA HIS A 39 11.73 18.90 1.90
C HIS A 39 12.19 17.78 2.85
N CYS A 40 11.67 16.57 2.60
CA CYS A 40 12.01 15.34 3.30
C CYS A 40 11.93 15.42 4.83
N ALA A 41 10.97 16.16 5.38
CA ALA A 41 10.83 16.30 6.84
C ALA A 41 10.61 14.97 7.58
N ASP A 42 10.04 13.97 6.90
CA ASP A 42 9.83 12.61 7.38
C ASP A 42 11.15 11.88 7.70
N MET A 43 12.23 12.22 7.00
CA MET A 43 13.54 11.59 7.15
C MET A 43 14.39 12.16 8.30
N TYR A 44 13.99 13.29 8.89
CA TYR A 44 14.68 13.82 10.07
C TYR A 44 14.32 13.01 11.32
N PRO A 45 15.23 12.94 12.33
CA PRO A 45 14.91 12.37 13.62
C PRO A 45 13.64 12.97 14.22
N ALA A 46 12.84 12.13 14.88
CA ALA A 46 11.60 12.57 15.50
C ALA A 46 11.86 13.58 16.64
N ARG A 47 10.99 14.58 16.74
CA ARG A 47 11.03 15.62 17.78
C ARG A 47 9.64 15.81 18.37
N GLU A 48 9.58 16.27 19.62
CA GLU A 48 8.31 16.56 20.30
C GLU A 48 7.51 17.68 19.62
N GLN A 49 8.19 18.57 18.89
CA GLN A 49 7.59 19.70 18.17
C GLN A 49 7.11 19.34 16.76
N ASP A 50 7.31 18.10 16.32
CA ASP A 50 6.89 17.69 14.99
C ASP A 50 5.36 17.74 14.88
N PRO A 51 4.80 18.28 13.77
CA PRO A 51 3.36 18.32 13.58
C PRO A 51 2.74 16.92 13.65
N PRO A 52 1.51 16.76 14.20
CA PRO A 52 0.82 15.47 14.25
C PRO A 52 0.74 14.75 12.90
N ASP A 53 0.57 15.49 11.80
CA ASP A 53 0.54 14.95 10.44
C ASP A 53 1.90 14.36 9.99
N LEU A 54 3.02 14.99 10.39
CA LEU A 54 4.36 14.43 10.16
C LEU A 54 4.56 13.14 10.95
N VAL A 55 4.10 13.10 12.22
CA VAL A 55 4.15 11.89 13.05
C VAL A 55 3.31 10.76 12.43
N ALA A 56 2.10 11.07 11.96
CA ALA A 56 1.24 10.10 11.27
C ALA A 56 1.88 9.59 9.97
N THR A 57 2.58 10.46 9.24
CA THR A 57 3.29 10.08 8.01
C THR A 57 4.42 9.10 8.27
N ARG A 58 5.22 9.32 9.34
CA ARG A 58 6.27 8.36 9.71
C ARG A 58 5.70 6.99 10.08
N LYS A 59 4.58 6.96 10.83
CA LYS A 59 3.86 5.71 11.12
C LYS A 59 3.35 5.01 9.86
N LEU A 60 2.79 5.78 8.91
CA LEU A 60 2.35 5.24 7.61
C LEU A 60 3.52 4.59 6.84
N ILE A 61 4.71 5.20 6.88
CA ILE A 61 5.92 4.63 6.27
C ILE A 61 6.30 3.32 6.97
N GLU A 62 6.38 3.31 8.30
CA GLU A 62 6.70 2.14 9.13
C GLU A 62 5.75 0.96 8.84
N GLU A 63 4.43 1.20 8.88
CA GLU A 63 3.41 0.18 8.60
C GLU A 63 3.54 -0.44 7.20
N ASN A 64 3.94 0.36 6.20
CA ASN A 64 4.16 -0.15 4.84
C ASN A 64 5.44 -0.97 4.73
N ILE A 65 6.51 -0.56 5.43
CA ILE A 65 7.76 -1.34 5.52
C ILE A 65 7.48 -2.70 6.18
N GLU A 66 6.74 -2.73 7.29
CA GLU A 66 6.35 -3.97 7.96
C GLU A 66 5.58 -4.92 7.03
N LYS A 67 4.63 -4.40 6.26
CA LYS A 67 3.89 -5.19 5.25
C LYS A 67 4.83 -5.83 4.23
N TRP A 68 5.86 -5.11 3.77
CA TRP A 68 6.82 -5.63 2.79
C TRP A 68 7.75 -6.69 3.39
N LEU A 69 8.20 -6.51 4.63
CA LEU A 69 9.02 -7.50 5.32
C LEU A 69 8.24 -8.80 5.56
N ASN A 70 6.98 -8.69 5.95
CA ASN A 70 6.13 -9.85 6.20
C ASN A 70 5.72 -10.58 4.91
N SER A 71 5.48 -9.86 3.81
CA SER A 71 5.17 -10.48 2.52
C SER A 71 6.39 -11.17 1.90
N ALA A 72 7.59 -10.62 2.08
CA ALA A 72 8.84 -11.25 1.63
C ALA A 72 9.10 -12.59 2.35
N GLN A 73 8.83 -12.65 3.66
CA GLN A 73 8.95 -13.89 4.43
C GLN A 73 7.95 -14.96 3.97
N ALA A 74 6.69 -14.57 3.71
CA ALA A 74 5.67 -15.47 3.20
C ALA A 74 6.06 -16.07 1.83
N ALA A 75 6.63 -15.25 0.93
CA ALA A 75 7.12 -15.73 -0.36
C ALA A 75 8.29 -16.72 -0.20
N SER A 76 9.25 -16.43 0.68
CA SER A 76 10.41 -17.30 0.91
C SER A 76 10.07 -18.67 1.53
N THR A 77 9.02 -18.74 2.36
CA THR A 77 8.60 -19.99 3.01
C THR A 77 7.92 -20.96 2.03
N SER A 78 7.34 -20.44 0.94
CA SER A 78 6.68 -21.25 -0.09
C SER A 78 7.63 -21.88 -1.12
N THR A 79 8.91 -21.51 -1.11
CA THR A 79 9.91 -21.99 -2.09
C THR A 79 10.80 -23.14 -1.58
N SER A 80 10.74 -23.49 -0.29
CA SER A 80 11.50 -24.63 0.27
C SER A 80 10.72 -25.95 0.22
N ARG A 81 10.25 -26.39 -0.96
CA ARG A 81 9.85 -27.79 -1.23
C ARG A 81 10.08 -28.15 -2.69
N THR A 82 11.32 -28.44 -3.05
CA THR A 82 11.64 -29.37 -4.14
C THR A 82 13.00 -29.95 -3.84
N ASP A 83 13.01 -31.11 -3.18
CA ASP A 83 14.05 -32.12 -3.39
C ASP A 83 13.42 -33.32 -4.08
N THR A 84 14.10 -33.68 -5.17
CA THR A 84 13.90 -34.69 -6.19
C THR A 84 13.53 -36.09 -5.68
N ALA A 85 12.46 -36.67 -6.24
CA ALA A 85 12.40 -38.12 -6.48
C ALA A 85 11.70 -38.40 -7.81
N SER A 86 12.48 -38.97 -8.73
CA SER A 86 12.09 -39.52 -10.04
C SER A 86 10.97 -40.57 -9.90
N GLY A 87 9.93 -40.46 -10.73
CA GLY A 87 8.87 -41.46 -10.87
C GLY A 87 7.73 -41.00 -11.79
N GLN A 88 7.58 -41.67 -12.94
CA GLN A 88 6.71 -41.40 -14.08
C GLN A 88 5.21 -41.78 -13.81
N PRO A 89 4.27 -41.74 -14.79
CA PRO A 89 3.18 -40.76 -14.92
C PRO A 89 1.76 -41.32 -14.65
N SER A 90 0.78 -40.42 -14.80
CA SER A 90 -0.63 -40.64 -15.23
C SER A 90 -1.69 -41.08 -14.19
N SER A 91 -2.63 -40.16 -13.93
CA SER A 91 -4.05 -40.51 -13.88
C SER A 91 -4.92 -39.28 -14.20
N THR A 92 -5.66 -39.41 -15.28
CA THR A 92 -6.68 -38.53 -15.81
C THR A 92 -7.76 -38.20 -14.79
N SER A 93 -8.17 -36.93 -14.67
CA SER A 93 -9.49 -36.58 -14.12
C SER A 93 -10.08 -35.41 -14.92
N LYS A 94 -10.96 -35.77 -15.86
CA LYS A 94 -11.98 -34.88 -16.43
C LYS A 94 -13.05 -34.64 -15.38
N SER A 95 -13.56 -33.40 -15.30
CA SER A 95 -14.94 -33.00 -14.92
C SER A 95 -14.87 -31.68 -14.12
N THR A 96 -15.66 -30.62 -14.31
CA THR A 96 -16.69 -30.18 -15.25
C THR A 96 -16.95 -28.71 -14.88
N LEU A 97 -17.13 -27.82 -15.86
CA LEU A 97 -17.61 -26.45 -15.61
C LEU A 97 -18.96 -26.46 -14.88
N ARG A 98 -19.11 -25.65 -13.83
CA ARG A 98 -20.43 -25.14 -13.41
C ARG A 98 -20.39 -23.63 -13.20
N THR A 99 -20.97 -22.95 -14.17
CA THR A 99 -21.51 -21.59 -14.11
C THR A 99 -22.76 -21.56 -13.23
N SER A 100 -22.94 -20.54 -12.40
CA SER A 100 -24.24 -19.89 -12.18
C SER A 100 -24.17 -18.61 -11.33
N PRO A 101 -25.17 -17.72 -11.46
CA PRO A 101 -25.03 -16.27 -11.32
C PRO A 101 -25.50 -15.73 -9.97
N GLY A 102 -24.84 -14.66 -9.49
CA GLY A 102 -25.28 -13.88 -8.34
C GLY A 102 -25.76 -12.49 -8.77
N LYS A 103 -27.08 -12.26 -8.72
CA LYS A 103 -27.76 -10.99 -8.97
C LYS A 103 -27.78 -10.12 -7.69
N SER A 104 -27.66 -8.80 -7.91
CA SER A 104 -28.32 -7.70 -7.18
C SER A 104 -27.69 -7.15 -5.90
N LYS A 105 -27.43 -5.83 -5.91
CA LYS A 105 -28.06 -4.80 -5.05
C LYS A 105 -27.59 -3.41 -5.51
N ARG A 106 -28.47 -2.66 -6.17
CA ARG A 106 -29.21 -1.46 -5.70
C ARG A 106 -28.38 -0.16 -5.63
N SER A 107 -28.82 0.75 -6.50
CA SER A 107 -28.58 2.19 -6.55
C SER A 107 -28.61 2.89 -5.19
N LEU A 108 -27.68 3.82 -4.99
CA LEU A 108 -27.74 4.87 -3.97
C LEU A 108 -27.87 6.23 -4.69
N PRO A 109 -28.77 7.13 -4.23
CA PRO A 109 -29.05 8.37 -4.94
C PRO A 109 -27.97 9.44 -4.70
N LEU A 110 -27.82 10.26 -5.74
CA LEU A 110 -27.07 11.51 -5.81
C LEU A 110 -27.66 12.52 -4.81
N ILE A 111 -26.87 12.95 -3.82
CA ILE A 111 -27.17 14.16 -3.05
C ILE A 111 -26.32 15.28 -3.60
N GLN A 112 -27.02 16.30 -4.09
CA GLN A 112 -26.52 17.54 -4.63
C GLN A 112 -26.47 18.58 -3.51
N THR A 113 -25.33 19.23 -3.33
CA THR A 113 -25.18 20.56 -2.73
C THR A 113 -24.04 21.27 -3.42
#